data_AF-A0A9K3N2Q0-F1
#
_entry.id   AF-A0A9K3N2Q0-F1
#
_cell.length_a   1.000
_cell.length_b   1.000
_cell.length_c   1.000
_cell.angle_alpha   90.00
_cell.angle_beta   90.00
_cell.angle_gamma   90.00
#
_symmetry.space_group_name_H-M   'P 1'
#
loop_
_entity.id
_entity.type
_entity.pdbx_description
1 polymer ?
#
loop_
_entity_poly.entity_id
_entity_poly.type
_entity_poly.pdbx_seq_one_letter_code
_entity_poly.pdbx_strand_id
1 'polypeptide(L)'
;MYLQEKLSATDFIDMTVSDVEPANPPPVESTSFKLVQDVKVLKELAAKLCDANESAVDLEYNHYRSFQGLTCLMQISIRTEDFIVDTLKLRVQIGPYLRGF
;
A
#
# COMPACT_ATOMS: atom_id res chain seq x y z
N MET A 1 -15.33 16.46 -1.61
CA MET A 1 -14.76 16.94 -2.88
C MET A 1 -13.96 15.79 -3.46
N TYR A 2 -14.56 15.01 -4.37
CA TYR A 2 -13.86 13.92 -5.06
C TYR A 2 -12.97 14.57 -6.12
N LEU A 3 -11.64 14.46 -5.95
CA LEU A 3 -10.71 14.76 -7.03
C LEU A 3 -10.76 13.57 -7.98
N GLN A 4 -11.32 13.77 -9.17
CA GLN A 4 -11.36 12.76 -10.20
C GLN A 4 -10.09 12.93 -11.04
N GLU A 5 -8.99 12.35 -10.57
CA GLU A 5 -7.76 12.28 -11.36
C GLU A 5 -8.05 11.42 -12.60
N LYS A 6 -7.99 12.06 -13.77
CA LYS A 6 -8.17 11.37 -15.05
C LYS A 6 -6.84 10.74 -15.45
N LEU A 7 -6.55 9.59 -14.86
CA LEU A 7 -5.43 8.76 -15.28
C LEU A 7 -5.84 8.00 -16.56
N SER A 8 -5.00 8.06 -17.58
CA SER A 8 -5.14 7.35 -18.84
C SER A 8 -4.20 6.14 -18.85
N ALA A 9 -4.52 5.12 -19.66
CA ALA A 9 -3.68 3.92 -19.74
C ALA A 9 -2.23 4.24 -20.16
N THR A 10 -2.02 5.31 -20.93
CA THR A 10 -0.71 5.76 -21.39
C THR A 10 0.14 6.38 -20.28
N ASP A 11 -0.47 6.84 -19.18
CA ASP A 11 0.27 7.38 -18.03
C ASP A 11 1.00 6.28 -17.24
N PHE A 12 0.77 4.99 -17.58
CA PHE A 12 1.35 3.83 -16.91
C PHE A 12 2.31 3.02 -17.78
N ILE A 13 2.58 3.46 -19.01
CA ILE A 13 3.47 2.75 -19.95
C ILE A 13 4.81 3.48 -20.02
N ASP A 14 5.57 3.45 -18.93
CA ASP A 14 6.94 4.00 -18.90
C ASP A 14 8.02 2.93 -19.15
N MET A 15 7.69 1.64 -18.98
CA MET A 15 8.70 0.57 -18.94
C MET A 15 8.43 -0.51 -20.00
N THR A 16 9.30 -0.59 -20.99
CA THR A 16 9.40 -1.75 -21.88
C THR A 16 9.87 -2.95 -21.05
N VAL A 17 9.06 -4.02 -21.00
CA VAL A 17 9.30 -5.25 -20.21
C VAL A 17 10.68 -5.90 -20.48
N SER A 18 11.36 -5.51 -21.57
CA SER A 18 12.65 -6.04 -22.00
C SER A 18 13.86 -5.68 -21.14
N ASP A 19 13.77 -4.70 -20.23
CA ASP A 19 14.96 -4.11 -19.58
C ASP A 19 15.18 -4.51 -18.11
N VAL A 20 14.32 -5.37 -17.53
CA VAL A 20 14.39 -5.70 -16.09
C VAL A 20 14.41 -7.22 -15.86
N GLU A 21 15.48 -7.70 -15.23
CA GLU A 21 15.57 -9.08 -14.75
C GLU A 21 14.63 -9.30 -13.55
N PRO A 22 13.80 -10.36 -13.54
CA PRO A 22 12.92 -10.65 -12.41
C PRO A 22 13.70 -10.86 -11.10
N ALA A 23 13.38 -10.05 -10.08
CA ALA A 23 13.95 -10.20 -8.75
C ALA A 23 13.01 -11.04 -7.86
N ASN A 24 13.55 -12.12 -7.28
CA ASN A 24 12.83 -12.94 -6.30
C ASN A 24 12.63 -12.16 -4.98
N PRO A 25 11.52 -12.37 -4.27
CA PRO A 25 11.34 -11.80 -2.94
C PRO A 25 12.36 -12.39 -1.94
N PRO A 26 12.79 -11.61 -0.94
CA PRO A 26 13.60 -12.13 0.16
C PRO A 26 12.83 -13.19 0.97
N PRO A 27 13.54 -14.12 1.65
CA PRO A 27 12.91 -15.05 2.59
C PRO A 27 12.16 -14.30 3.69
N VAL A 28 10.97 -14.80 4.06
CA VAL A 28 10.07 -14.18 5.04
C VAL A 28 10.76 -13.92 6.38
N GLU A 29 11.65 -14.82 6.79
CA GLU A 29 12.39 -14.71 8.06
C GLU A 29 13.40 -13.55 8.07
N SER A 30 13.82 -13.10 6.88
CA SER A 30 14.77 -12.00 6.69
C SER A 30 14.10 -10.67 6.31
N THR A 31 12.82 -10.71 5.94
CA THR A 31 12.05 -9.52 5.56
C THR A 31 11.60 -8.77 6.81
N SER A 32 11.88 -7.48 6.88
CA SER A 32 11.42 -6.65 8.00
C SER A 32 9.91 -6.49 7.93
N PHE A 33 9.23 -6.76 9.05
CA PHE A 33 7.78 -6.65 9.17
C PHE A 33 7.39 -5.49 10.09
N LYS A 34 6.34 -4.74 9.71
CA LYS A 34 5.79 -3.69 10.56
C LYS A 34 4.27 -3.66 10.58
N LEU A 35 3.72 -3.66 11.79
CA LEU A 35 2.31 -3.42 12.04
C LEU A 35 2.05 -1.90 12.18
N VAL A 36 1.16 -1.37 11.36
CA VAL A 36 0.84 0.06 11.27
C VAL A 36 -0.52 0.31 11.93
N GLN A 37 -0.49 0.78 13.17
CA GLN A 37 -1.67 0.96 14.02
C GLN A 37 -1.82 2.38 14.61
N ASP A 38 -0.94 3.31 14.26
CA ASP A 38 -1.03 4.71 14.66
C ASP A 38 -0.52 5.64 13.56
N VAL A 39 -0.84 6.92 13.71
CA VAL A 39 -0.54 7.94 12.70
C VAL A 39 0.95 8.17 12.50
N LYS A 40 1.77 8.00 13.55
CA LYS A 40 3.22 8.19 13.44
C LYS A 40 3.79 7.12 12.51
N VAL A 41 3.43 5.86 12.75
CA VAL A 41 3.90 4.75 11.91
C VAL A 41 3.32 4.84 10.49
N LEU A 42 2.08 5.31 10.33
CA LEU A 42 1.48 5.52 9.01
C LEU A 42 2.23 6.59 8.19
N LYS A 43 2.72 7.65 8.83
CA LYS A 43 3.57 8.65 8.18
C LYS A 43 4.93 8.10 7.78
N GLU A 44 5.52 7.25 8.63
CA GLU A 44 6.77 6.57 8.30
C GLU A 44 6.59 5.62 7.10
N LEU A 45 5.46 4.92 7.03
CA LEU A 45 5.09 4.11 5.86
C LEU A 45 4.96 4.98 4.60
N ALA A 46 4.23 6.10 4.67
CA ALA A 46 4.08 7.02 3.54
C ALA A 46 5.44 7.52 3.00
N ALA A 47 6.37 7.86 3.89
CA ALA A 47 7.73 8.25 3.50
C ALA A 47 8.47 7.13 2.75
N LYS A 48 8.38 5.88 3.26
CA LYS A 48 8.99 4.72 2.59
C LYS A 48 8.39 4.44 1.22
N LEU A 49 7.09 4.65 1.06
CA LEU A 49 6.42 4.45 -0.24
C LEU A 49 6.80 5.53 -1.25
N CYS A 50 7.04 6.77 -0.82
CA CYS A 50 7.53 7.85 -1.67
C CYS A 50 8.95 7.57 -2.19
N ASP A 51 9.80 6.93 -1.37
CA ASP A 51 11.17 6.56 -1.74
C ASP A 51 11.26 5.23 -2.52
N ALA A 52 10.18 4.45 -2.58
CA ALA A 52 10.16 3.15 -3.23
C ALA A 52 9.84 3.29 -4.72
N ASN A 53 10.60 2.59 -5.57
CA ASN A 53 10.32 2.54 -7.02
C ASN A 53 9.02 1.78 -7.34
N GLU A 54 8.68 0.77 -6.53
CA GLU A 54 7.46 -0.01 -6.66
C GLU A 54 6.95 -0.52 -5.32
N SER A 55 5.66 -0.82 -5.26
CA SER A 55 5.03 -1.46 -4.12
C SER A 55 3.93 -2.43 -4.57
N ALA A 56 3.67 -3.46 -3.77
CA ALA A 56 2.51 -4.31 -3.90
C ALA A 56 1.49 -3.94 -2.82
N VAL A 57 0.19 -3.95 -3.16
CA VAL A 57 -0.90 -3.58 -2.25
C VAL A 57 -2.01 -4.62 -2.36
N ASP A 58 -2.51 -5.09 -1.21
CA ASP A 58 -3.68 -5.98 -1.11
C ASP A 58 -4.60 -5.56 0.04
N LEU A 59 -5.87 -5.98 0.00
CA LEU A 59 -6.91 -5.59 0.97
C LEU A 59 -7.71 -6.78 1.47
N GLU A 60 -7.93 -6.82 2.79
CA GLU A 60 -8.89 -7.76 3.39
C GLU A 60 -10.24 -7.09 3.64
N TYR A 61 -11.31 -7.75 3.21
CA TYR A 61 -12.66 -7.19 3.22
C TYR A 61 -13.64 -8.11 3.95
N ASN A 62 -14.43 -7.52 4.86
CA ASN A 62 -15.49 -8.22 5.59
C ASN A 62 -16.86 -7.62 5.27
N HIS A 63 -17.78 -8.45 4.79
CA HIS A 63 -19.17 -8.06 4.48
C HIS A 63 -20.23 -8.77 5.33
N TYR A 64 -19.85 -9.66 6.26
CA TYR A 64 -20.82 -10.44 7.03
C TYR A 64 -21.56 -9.61 8.09
N ARG A 65 -20.88 -8.60 8.67
CA ARG A 65 -21.41 -7.70 9.71
C ARG A 65 -21.43 -6.23 9.29
N SER A 66 -21.40 -5.95 7.99
CA SER A 66 -21.49 -4.58 7.45
C SER A 66 -22.30 -4.58 6.15
N PHE A 67 -23.23 -3.63 6.03
CA PHE A 67 -24.13 -3.53 4.88
C PHE A 67 -23.38 -3.31 3.55
N GLN A 68 -22.40 -2.42 3.53
CA GLN A 68 -21.54 -2.14 2.35
C GLN A 68 -20.19 -2.88 2.43
N GLY A 69 -20.03 -3.72 3.44
CA GLY A 69 -18.75 -4.25 3.89
C GLY A 69 -17.78 -3.19 4.42
N LEU A 70 -16.63 -3.67 4.90
CA LEU A 70 -15.57 -2.87 5.48
C LEU A 70 -14.23 -3.50 5.11
N THR A 71 -13.30 -2.68 4.63
CA THR A 71 -11.88 -3.05 4.57
C THR A 71 -11.35 -3.12 6.00
N CYS A 72 -10.83 -4.29 6.39
CA CYS A 72 -10.37 -4.60 7.73
C CYS A 72 -8.85 -4.60 7.88
N LEU A 73 -8.15 -4.87 6.77
CA LEU A 73 -6.70 -4.89 6.70
C LEU A 73 -6.25 -4.39 5.34
N MET A 74 -5.05 -3.85 5.29
CA MET A 74 -4.34 -3.55 4.06
C MET A 74 -2.91 -4.06 4.22
N GLN A 75 -2.44 -4.79 3.23
CA GLN A 75 -1.10 -5.30 3.15
C GLN A 75 -0.34 -4.49 2.12
N ILE A 76 0.86 -4.04 2.48
CA ILE A 76 1.75 -3.35 1.56
C ILE A 76 3.13 -3.98 1.64
N SER A 77 3.73 -4.27 0.50
CA SER A 77 5.11 -4.75 0.42
C SER A 77 5.92 -3.85 -0.48
N ILE A 78 7.10 -3.43 0.00
CA ILE A 78 8.18 -2.93 -0.84
C ILE A 78 9.24 -4.03 -0.95
N ARG A 79 10.27 -3.85 -1.78
CA ARG A 79 11.28 -4.90 -2.03
C ARG A 79 11.96 -5.46 -0.78
N THR A 80 12.04 -4.69 0.30
CA THR A 80 12.79 -5.03 1.51
C THR A 80 11.92 -5.18 2.77
N GLU A 81 10.65 -4.77 2.74
CA GLU A 81 9.82 -4.68 3.94
C GLU A 81 8.33 -4.94 3.66
N ASP A 82 7.68 -5.57 4.62
CA ASP A 82 6.25 -5.88 4.62
C ASP A 82 5.52 -5.10 5.72
N PHE A 83 4.33 -4.60 5.37
CA PHE A 83 3.49 -3.81 6.25
C PHE A 83 2.08 -4.40 6.32
N ILE A 84 1.57 -4.50 7.55
CA ILE A 84 0.15 -4.74 7.79
C ILE A 84 -0.44 -3.48 8.41
N VAL A 85 -1.43 -2.90 7.74
CA VAL A 85 -2.10 -1.67 8.15
C VAL A 85 -3.47 -1.99 8.73
N ASP A 86 -3.72 -1.51 9.96
CA ASP A 86 -5.02 -1.60 10.60
C ASP A 86 -5.96 -0.52 10.02
N THR A 87 -6.73 -0.90 9.01
CA THR A 87 -7.63 0.01 8.29
C THR A 87 -8.88 0.37 9.10
N LEU A 88 -9.19 -0.38 10.17
CA LEU A 88 -10.29 -0.05 11.07
C LEU A 88 -9.89 1.10 11.99
N LYS A 89 -8.70 0.99 12.61
CA LYS A 89 -8.16 2.00 13.53
C LYS A 89 -7.72 3.27 12.81
N LEU A 90 -7.19 3.14 11.59
CA LEU A 90 -6.65 4.25 10.79
C LEU A 90 -7.60 4.73 9.68
N ARG A 91 -8.88 4.36 9.74
CA ARG A 91 -9.86 4.57 8.66
C ARG A 91 -9.91 6.00 8.13
N VAL A 92 -9.89 7.01 9.01
CA VAL A 92 -9.99 8.43 8.63
C VAL A 92 -8.63 9.06 8.32
N GLN A 93 -7.54 8.35 8.61
CA GLN A 93 -6.16 8.82 8.49
C GLN A 93 -5.49 8.30 7.22
N ILE A 94 -5.81 7.09 6.77
CA ILE A 94 -5.23 6.48 5.56
C ILE A 94 -5.36 7.43 4.36
N GLY A 95 -6.57 7.91 4.06
CA GLY A 95 -6.79 8.82 2.93
C GLY A 95 -5.92 10.08 2.97
N PRO A 96 -5.92 10.87 4.06
CA PRO A 96 -5.07 12.06 4.18
C PRO A 96 -3.55 11.80 4.09
N TYR A 97 -3.05 10.69 4.62
CA TYR A 97 -1.61 10.43 4.67
C TYR A 97 -1.07 9.63 3.47
N LEU A 98 -1.92 8.88 2.78
CA LEU A 98 -1.54 8.01 1.66
C LEU A 98 -1.94 8.55 0.28
N ARG A 99 -2.49 9.77 0.18
CA ARG A 99 -3.03 10.30 -1.09
C ARG A 99 -1.96 10.73 -2.12
N GLY A 100 -0.75 11.06 -1.70
CA GLY A 100 0.22 11.70 -2.59
C GLY A 100 1.66 11.44 -2.21
N PHE A 101 1.94 10.21 -1.77
CA PHE A 101 3.30 9.72 -1.84
C PHE A 101 3.59 9.25 -3.26
#